data_AF-A0A7R8CBV3-F1
#
_entry.id   AF-A0A7R8CBV3-F1
#
_cell.length_a   1.000
_cell.length_b   1.000
_cell.length_c   1.000
_cell.angle_alpha   90.00
_cell.angle_beta   90.00
_cell.angle_gamma   90.00
#
_symmetry.space_group_name_H-M   'P 1'
#
loop_
_entity.id
_entity.type
_entity.pdbx_description
1 polymer ?
#
loop_
_entity_poly.entity_id
_entity_poly.type
_entity_poly.pdbx_seq_one_letter_code
_entity_poly.pdbx_strand_id
1 'polypeptide(L)'
;MPQTKLKKRRLQELCSKQGANEYLSFIREPGVSPLDILLTFSSISIPFEILLEHLPRLTPRAYSIASSYLSSKTCFDIVFTVVDIPVGKGRVFSRKGLCTE
;
A
#
# COMPACT_ATOMS: atom_id res chain seq x y z
N MET A 1 -2.29 -28.62 13.50
CA MET A 1 -2.12 -27.38 12.68
C MET A 1 -1.07 -26.44 13.31
N PRO A 2 0.23 -26.65 13.04
CA PRO A 2 1.31 -25.86 13.67
C PRO A 2 1.51 -24.46 13.04
N GLN A 3 1.34 -24.34 11.72
CA GLN A 3 1.68 -23.13 10.95
C GLN A 3 0.82 -21.90 11.30
N THR A 4 -0.48 -22.10 11.58
CA THR A 4 -1.40 -21.00 11.91
C THR A 4 -1.01 -20.30 13.22
N LYS A 5 -0.55 -21.06 14.22
CA LYS A 5 -0.11 -20.50 15.51
C LYS A 5 1.14 -19.63 15.35
N LEU A 6 2.09 -20.07 14.51
CA LEU A 6 3.31 -19.34 14.24
C LEU A 6 3.02 -18.02 13.51
N LYS A 7 2.16 -18.05 12.48
CA LYS A 7 1.72 -16.84 11.76
C LYS A 7 1.03 -15.83 12.67
N LYS A 8 0.13 -16.29 13.56
CA LYS A 8 -0.52 -15.42 14.55
C LYS A 8 0.48 -14.77 15.50
N ARG A 9 1.42 -15.56 16.04
CA ARG A 9 2.49 -15.05 16.91
C ARG A 9 3.32 -13.98 16.19
N ARG A 10 3.70 -14.23 14.94
CA ARG A 10 4.47 -13.27 14.14
C ARG A 10 3.75 -11.94 13.96
N LEU A 11 2.44 -11.97 13.70
CA LEU A 11 1.63 -10.75 13.59
C LEU A 11 1.57 -10.00 14.94
N GLN A 12 1.42 -10.73 16.05
CA GLN A 12 1.45 -10.13 17.39
C GLN A 12 2.81 -9.48 17.72
N GLU A 13 3.91 -10.10 17.32
CA GLU A 13 5.26 -9.54 17.47
C GLU A 13 5.37 -8.20 16.71
N LEU A 14 4.96 -8.16 15.44
CA LEU A 14 4.97 -6.95 14.62
C LEU A 14 4.09 -5.81 15.19
N CYS A 15 3.01 -6.14 15.90
CA CYS A 15 2.15 -5.15 16.55
C CYS A 15 2.56 -4.80 17.99
N SER A 16 3.57 -5.48 18.55
CA SER A 16 4.05 -5.24 19.91
C SER A 16 5.00 -4.05 19.99
N LYS A 17 5.18 -3.49 21.20
CA LYS A 17 6.17 -2.43 21.43
C LYS A 17 7.60 -2.90 21.13
N GLN A 18 7.90 -4.15 21.46
CA GLN A 18 9.22 -4.76 21.24
C GLN A 18 9.50 -4.99 19.75
N GLY A 19 8.47 -5.21 18.94
CA GLY A 19 8.59 -5.42 17.49
C GLY A 19 8.55 -4.14 16.65
N ALA A 20 8.61 -2.94 17.24
CA ALA A 20 8.51 -1.68 16.50
C ALA A 20 9.56 -1.57 15.38
N ASN A 21 10.82 -1.95 15.65
CA ASN A 21 11.89 -1.94 14.64
C ASN A 21 11.64 -2.94 13.51
N GLU A 22 11.06 -4.09 13.83
CA GLU A 22 10.70 -5.09 12.83
C GLU A 22 9.52 -4.62 11.97
N TYR A 23 8.53 -3.96 12.56
CA TYR A 23 7.45 -3.33 11.81
C TYR A 23 7.99 -2.27 10.84
N LEU A 24 8.91 -1.42 11.29
CA LEU A 24 9.52 -0.40 10.45
C LEU A 24 10.25 -1.02 9.25
N SER A 25 11.14 -1.98 9.51
CA SER A 25 11.99 -2.60 8.47
C SER A 25 11.25 -3.55 7.53
N PHE A 26 10.27 -4.32 8.02
CA PHE A 26 9.58 -5.33 7.22
C PHE A 26 8.26 -4.87 6.61
N ILE A 27 7.60 -3.85 7.17
CA ILE A 27 6.28 -3.40 6.70
C ILE A 27 6.35 -1.97 6.16
N ARG A 28 6.83 -1.03 6.97
CA ARG A 28 6.73 0.41 6.64
C ARG A 28 7.71 0.83 5.56
N GLU A 29 9.01 0.59 5.74
CA GLU A 29 10.06 0.99 4.78
C GLU A 29 9.88 0.33 3.41
N PRO A 30 9.51 -0.96 3.31
CA PRO A 30 9.28 -1.57 2.00
C PRO A 30 7.96 -1.18 1.33
N GLY A 31 7.07 -0.46 2.03
CA GLY A 31 5.74 -0.13 1.51
C GLY A 31 4.86 -1.35 1.30
N VAL A 32 4.88 -2.30 2.25
CA VAL A 32 4.02 -3.50 2.20
C VAL A 32 2.56 -3.06 2.32
N SER A 33 1.73 -3.48 1.36
CA SER A 33 0.32 -3.11 1.35
C SER A 33 -0.52 -4.01 2.27
N PRO A 34 -1.72 -3.57 2.66
CA PRO A 34 -2.67 -4.43 3.37
C PRO A 34 -2.94 -5.76 2.64
N LEU A 35 -3.00 -5.75 1.31
CA LEU A 35 -3.21 -6.95 0.51
C LEU A 35 -2.03 -7.95 0.63
N ASP A 36 -0.78 -7.45 0.65
CA ASP A 36 0.39 -8.31 0.86
C ASP A 36 0.33 -9.01 2.23
N ILE A 37 -0.11 -8.27 3.26
CA ILE A 37 -0.30 -8.81 4.62
C ILE A 37 -1.38 -9.88 4.60
N LEU A 38 -2.55 -9.61 4.03
CA LEU A 38 -3.65 -10.58 3.95
C LEU A 38 -3.23 -11.88 3.23
N LEU A 39 -2.47 -11.78 2.14
CA LEU A 39 -1.97 -12.94 1.41
C LEU A 39 -0.90 -13.72 2.20
N THR A 40 -0.01 -13.00 2.90
CA THR A 40 1.03 -13.63 3.74
C THR A 40 0.41 -14.35 4.94
N PHE A 41 -0.61 -13.75 5.56
CA PHE A 41 -1.33 -14.25 6.73
C PHE A 41 -2.70 -14.86 6.37
N SER A 42 -2.81 -15.50 5.20
CA SER A 42 -4.06 -16.06 4.64
C SER A 42 -4.81 -17.08 5.51
N SER A 43 -4.18 -17.60 6.57
CA SER A 43 -4.82 -18.47 7.55
C SER A 43 -5.69 -17.73 8.57
N ILE A 44 -5.69 -16.39 8.54
CA ILE A 44 -6.43 -15.53 9.46
C ILE A 44 -7.68 -15.01 8.73
N SER A 45 -8.86 -15.34 9.26
CA SER A 45 -10.12 -14.77 8.76
C SER A 45 -10.34 -13.40 9.41
N ILE A 46 -10.49 -12.36 8.59
CA ILE A 46 -10.80 -10.99 9.04
C ILE A 46 -12.20 -10.65 8.51
N PRO A 47 -13.15 -10.25 9.39
CA PRO A 47 -14.43 -9.71 8.94
C PRO A 47 -14.25 -8.51 8.01
N PHE A 48 -15.07 -8.42 6.98
CA PHE A 48 -14.96 -7.37 5.97
C PHE A 48 -15.19 -5.97 6.55
N GLU A 49 -16.06 -5.86 7.54
CA GLU A 49 -16.41 -4.62 8.23
C GLU A 49 -15.18 -4.03 8.93
N ILE A 50 -14.41 -4.87 9.64
CA ILE A 50 -13.16 -4.46 10.30
C ILE A 50 -12.14 -3.97 9.27
N LEU A 51 -12.06 -4.63 8.10
CA LEU A 51 -11.17 -4.18 7.04
C LEU A 51 -11.54 -2.78 6.58
N LEU A 52 -12.83 -2.52 6.32
CA LEU A 52 -13.30 -1.20 5.90
C LEU A 52 -13.07 -0.12 6.95
N GLU A 53 -13.23 -0.43 8.22
CA GLU A 53 -13.00 0.52 9.32
C GLU A 53 -11.54 1.01 9.38
N HIS A 54 -10.58 0.16 8.99
CA HIS A 54 -9.15 0.47 9.08
C HIS A 54 -8.56 0.99 7.76
N LEU A 55 -9.23 0.78 6.63
CA LEU A 55 -8.75 1.25 5.34
C LEU A 55 -8.86 2.78 5.25
N PRO A 56 -7.78 3.47 4.89
CA PRO A 56 -7.83 4.91 4.69
C PRO A 56 -8.68 5.26 3.46
N ARG A 57 -9.27 6.46 3.46
CA ARG A 57 -9.96 6.99 2.28
C ARG A 57 -8.98 7.23 1.13
N LEU A 58 -9.41 6.91 -0.09
CA LEU A 58 -8.65 7.24 -1.29
C LEU A 58 -8.64 8.76 -1.50
N THR A 59 -7.46 9.35 -1.67
CA THR A 59 -7.29 10.79 -1.88
C THR A 59 -6.99 11.13 -3.35
N PRO A 60 -7.50 12.26 -3.87
CA PRO A 60 -7.09 12.76 -5.19
C PRO A 60 -5.60 13.16 -5.18
N ARG A 61 -4.91 13.02 -6.31
CA ARG A 61 -3.52 13.50 -6.49
C ARG A 61 -3.54 14.81 -7.25
N ALA A 62 -2.86 15.82 -6.71
CA ALA A 62 -2.69 17.10 -7.37
C ALA A 62 -1.58 17.01 -8.42
N TYR A 63 -1.81 17.64 -9.58
CA TYR A 63 -0.82 17.80 -10.63
C TYR A 63 -0.77 19.25 -11.09
N SER A 64 0.38 19.66 -11.62
CA SER A 64 0.55 20.98 -12.23
C SER A 64 -0.01 20.98 -13.66
N ILE A 65 -0.66 22.09 -14.03
CA ILE A 65 -1.03 22.35 -15.42
C ILE A 65 0.26 22.69 -16.19
N ALA A 66 0.53 21.92 -17.23
CA ALA A 66 1.72 22.04 -18.07
C ALA A 66 1.44 22.77 -19.40
N SER A 67 0.31 23.45 -19.50
CA SER A 67 -0.12 24.20 -20.69
C SER A 67 -0.46 25.65 -20.34
N SER A 68 -0.58 26.48 -21.38
CA SER A 68 -0.99 27.88 -21.25
C SER A 68 -2.41 28.09 -21.79
N TYR A 69 -3.22 28.86 -21.05
CA TYR A 69 -4.57 29.27 -21.49
C TYR A 69 -4.56 30.04 -22.82
N LEU A 70 -3.45 30.71 -23.15
CA LEU A 70 -3.29 31.41 -24.43
C LEU A 70 -3.17 30.43 -25.61
N SER A 71 -2.66 29.22 -25.36
CA SER A 71 -2.48 28.20 -26.38
C SER A 71 -3.72 27.33 -26.57
N SER A 72 -4.46 27.04 -25.49
CA SER A 72 -5.72 26.33 -25.55
C SER A 72 -6.65 26.83 -24.43
N LYS A 73 -7.85 27.27 -24.81
CA LYS A 73 -8.84 27.81 -23.86
C LYS A 73 -9.76 26.74 -23.27
N THR A 74 -9.79 25.55 -23.87
CA THR A 74 -10.75 24.47 -23.54
C THR A 74 -10.08 23.22 -23.00
N CYS A 75 -8.76 23.09 -23.12
CA CYS A 75 -8.00 21.93 -22.66
C CYS A 75 -6.81 22.38 -21.82
N PHE A 76 -6.34 21.50 -20.95
CA PHE A 76 -5.08 21.66 -20.25
C PHE A 76 -4.29 20.36 -20.29
N ASP A 77 -2.97 20.49 -20.26
CA ASP A 77 -2.08 19.34 -20.26
C ASP A 77 -1.59 19.05 -18.84
N ILE A 78 -1.46 17.77 -18.51
CA ILE A 78 -0.75 17.33 -17.31
C ILE A 78 0.42 16.47 -17.77
N VAL A 79 1.60 16.76 -17.22
CA VAL A 79 2.80 15.94 -17.39
C VAL A 79 3.13 15.31 -16.05
N PHE A 80 3.28 13.99 -16.04
CA PHE A 80 3.64 13.23 -14.84
C PHE A 80 4.53 12.04 -15.17
N THR A 81 5.25 11.55 -14.17
CA THR A 81 6.01 10.31 -14.25
C THR A 81 5.16 9.15 -13.74
N VAL A 82 5.11 8.05 -14.49
CA VAL A 82 4.49 6.81 -14.02
C VAL A 82 5.30 6.27 -12.84
N VAL A 83 4.62 6.01 -11.72
CA VAL A 83 5.29 5.49 -10.53
C VAL A 83 5.27 3.97 -10.58
N ASP A 84 6.41 3.35 -10.83
CA ASP A 84 6.58 1.89 -10.77
C ASP A 84 7.05 1.43 -9.39
N ILE A 85 6.40 0.38 -8.87
CA ILE A 85 6.67 -0.20 -7.56
C ILE A 85 6.99 -1.69 -7.78
N PRO A 86 8.28 -2.08 -7.77
CA PRO A 86 8.66 -3.45 -8.08
C PRO A 86 8.31 -4.44 -6.95
N VAL A 87 8.25 -5.72 -7.30
CA VAL A 87 8.20 -6.83 -6.34
C VAL A 87 9.41 -6.76 -5.40
N GLY A 88 9.26 -7.20 -4.15
CA GLY A 88 10.37 -7.44 -3.24
C GLY A 88 10.21 -6.81 -1.86
N LYS A 89 11.06 -7.25 -0.93
CA LYS A 89 11.05 -6.86 0.50
C LYS A 89 9.66 -6.98 1.14
N GLY A 90 8.94 -8.07 0.87
CA GLY A 90 7.60 -8.32 1.42
C GLY A 90 6.42 -7.91 0.53
N ARG A 91 6.65 -7.22 -0.60
CA ARG A 91 5.63 -7.00 -1.63
C ARG A 91 5.53 -8.23 -2.53
N VAL A 92 4.32 -8.78 -2.67
CA VAL A 92 4.04 -10.00 -3.43
C VAL A 92 3.95 -9.74 -4.94
N PHE A 93 3.50 -8.55 -5.33
CA PHE A 93 3.28 -8.17 -6.73
C PHE A 93 3.95 -6.84 -7.07
N SER A 94 4.32 -6.65 -8.34
CA SER A 94 4.65 -5.34 -8.89
C SER A 94 3.37 -4.52 -9.03
N ARG A 95 3.48 -3.21 -8.83
CA ARG A 95 2.34 -2.29 -8.88
C ARG A 95 2.76 -0.99 -9.52
N LYS A 96 1.77 -0.20 -9.89
CA LYS A 96 1.97 1.19 -10.29
C LYS A 96 1.22 2.14 -9.36
N GLY A 97 1.59 3.41 -9.42
CA GLY A 97 0.95 4.47 -8.65
C GLY A 97 -0.52 4.58 -9.01
N LEU A 98 -1.40 4.60 -8.00
CA LEU A 98 -2.87 4.57 -8.17
C LEU A 98 -3.47 5.66 -9.05
N CYS A 99 -2.79 6.79 -9.24
CA CYS A 99 -3.28 7.91 -10.05
C CYS A 99 -2.48 8.10 -11.34
N THR A 100 -1.39 7.35 -11.50
CA THR A 100 -0.53 7.40 -12.69
C THR A 100 -0.83 6.26 -13.66
N GLU A 101 -1.75 5.36 -13.29
CA GLU A 101 -2.39 4.33 -14.13
C GLU A 101 -3.91 4.36 -13.98
#